data_AF-A0A9J7MLT6-F1
#
_entry.id   AF-A0A9J7MLT6-F1
#
_cell.length_a   1.000
_cell.length_b   1.000
_cell.length_c   1.000
_cell.angle_alpha   90.00
_cell.angle_beta   90.00
_cell.angle_gamma   90.00
#
_symmetry.space_group_name_H-M   'P 1'
#
loop_
_entity.id
_entity.type
_entity.pdbx_description
1 polymer ?
#
loop_
_entity_poly.entity_id
_entity_poly.type
_entity_poly.pdbx_seq_one_letter_code
_entity_poly.pdbx_strand_id
1 'polypeptide(L)'
;MARQVNSQRNQEEAVIDLAWPNEAWSDVTKEIFHQLNAGTENGDWTRHPGYLRTGERRLYCRNISEQGKGFEYAIFINKREQRATCVCQFGPYLEGPPSHVHGGAVATMLDTVMGTCAYNVLEGFHLTANLNINYKKPVRLGSTAIFLAKVDKQENRKAYLSAYVTSADGSTTLCDATSLFVQLSQEQMEKAKKYLPQDSHND
;
A
#
# COMPACT_ATOMS: atom_id res chain seq x y z
N MET A 1 6.52 57.92 4.63
CA MET A 1 5.68 56.76 4.28
C MET A 1 6.46 55.87 3.33
N ALA A 2 6.94 54.72 3.81
CA ALA A 2 7.41 53.63 2.95
C ALA A 2 7.05 52.34 3.69
N ARG A 3 5.98 51.66 3.23
CA ARG A 3 5.59 50.34 3.73
C ARG A 3 6.51 49.32 3.06
N GLN A 4 7.36 48.68 3.84
CA GLN A 4 8.02 47.43 3.47
C GLN A 4 6.92 46.38 3.26
N VAL A 5 6.79 45.89 2.03
CA VAL A 5 5.98 44.71 1.72
C VAL A 5 6.83 43.50 2.08
N ASN A 6 6.44 42.84 3.17
CA ASN A 6 7.07 41.63 3.68
C ASN A 6 6.76 40.47 2.72
N SER A 7 7.74 40.05 1.93
CA SER A 7 7.60 38.90 1.02
C SER A 7 7.88 37.59 1.76
N GLN A 8 6.91 37.11 2.53
CA GLN A 8 6.86 35.71 2.94
C GLN A 8 5.77 35.03 2.13
N ARG A 9 6.12 34.55 0.93
CA ARG A 9 5.36 33.47 0.28
C ARG A 9 5.77 32.18 0.98
N ASN A 10 4.88 31.63 1.79
CA ASN A 10 4.95 30.22 2.14
C ASN A 10 4.90 29.43 0.83
N GLN A 11 5.98 28.73 0.50
CA GLN A 11 5.92 27.67 -0.49
C GLN A 11 5.33 26.47 0.24
N GLU A 12 4.06 26.15 -0.06
CA GLU A 12 3.50 24.85 0.31
C GLU A 12 4.35 23.78 -0.37
N GLU A 13 5.04 22.95 0.40
CA GLU A 13 5.76 21.79 -0.14
C GLU A 13 4.76 20.88 -0.84
N ALA A 14 5.00 20.58 -2.12
CA ALA A 14 4.11 19.73 -2.89
C ALA A 14 4.01 18.33 -2.24
N VAL A 15 2.78 17.88 -2.00
CA VAL A 15 2.52 16.51 -1.53
C VAL A 15 2.90 15.53 -2.65
N ILE A 16 3.98 14.77 -2.47
CA ILE A 16 4.44 13.79 -3.44
C ILE A 16 3.71 12.46 -3.20
N ASP A 17 2.90 12.03 -4.17
CA ASP A 17 2.23 10.73 -4.18
C ASP A 17 3.08 9.69 -4.94
N LEU A 18 3.72 8.79 -4.20
CA LEU A 18 4.60 7.74 -4.74
C LEU A 18 3.82 6.55 -5.33
N ALA A 19 2.48 6.56 -5.27
CA ALA A 19 1.64 5.53 -5.88
C ALA A 19 1.28 5.85 -7.35
N TRP A 20 1.92 6.86 -7.96
CA TRP A 20 1.94 7.05 -9.41
C TRP A 20 3.18 6.40 -10.03
N PRO A 21 3.09 5.85 -11.26
CA PRO A 21 4.23 5.29 -11.94
C PRO A 21 5.33 6.33 -12.16
N ASN A 22 6.57 5.89 -11.99
CA ASN A 22 7.77 6.64 -12.35
C ASN A 22 8.55 5.92 -13.46
N GLU A 23 9.69 6.47 -13.87
CA GLU A 23 10.50 5.90 -14.95
C GLU A 23 11.00 4.49 -14.66
N ALA A 24 11.22 4.15 -13.38
CA ALA A 24 11.74 2.85 -12.96
C ALA A 24 10.69 1.73 -12.95
N TRP A 25 9.41 2.05 -13.09
CA TRP A 25 8.36 1.04 -13.28
C TRP A 25 8.53 0.40 -14.66
N SER A 26 8.49 -0.93 -14.73
CA SER A 26 8.48 -1.65 -16.00
C SER A 26 7.21 -1.34 -16.78
N ASP A 27 7.25 -1.54 -18.10
CA ASP A 27 6.10 -1.31 -18.97
C ASP A 27 4.90 -2.19 -18.57
N VAL A 28 5.16 -3.43 -18.15
CA VAL A 28 4.13 -4.34 -17.64
C VAL A 28 3.47 -3.78 -16.36
N THR A 29 4.26 -3.27 -15.42
CA THR A 29 3.72 -2.66 -14.19
C THR A 29 2.89 -1.40 -14.51
N LYS A 30 3.36 -0.56 -15.44
CA LYS A 30 2.65 0.64 -15.90
C LYS A 30 1.33 0.27 -16.58
N GLU A 31 1.34 -0.74 -17.44
CA GLU A 31 0.14 -1.21 -18.13
C GLU A 31 -0.94 -1.68 -17.14
N ILE A 32 -0.57 -2.56 -16.20
CA ILE A 32 -1.50 -3.05 -15.17
C ILE A 32 -2.00 -1.88 -14.32
N PHE A 33 -1.13 -0.94 -13.95
CA PHE A 33 -1.53 0.27 -13.24
C PHE A 33 -2.59 1.06 -14.01
N HIS A 34 -2.39 1.32 -15.30
CA HIS A 34 -3.34 2.08 -16.10
C HIS A 34 -4.67 1.36 -16.27
N GLN A 35 -4.65 0.03 -16.43
CA GLN A 35 -5.88 -0.79 -16.46
C GLN A 35 -6.67 -0.66 -15.14
N LEU A 36 -6.00 -0.78 -13.99
CA LEU A 36 -6.64 -0.61 -12.68
C LEU A 36 -7.12 0.83 -12.46
N ASN A 37 -6.34 1.81 -12.89
CA ASN A 37 -6.66 3.23 -12.72
C ASN A 37 -7.85 3.67 -13.59
N ALA A 38 -7.99 3.14 -14.80
CA ALA A 38 -9.20 3.37 -15.62
C ALA A 38 -10.47 2.87 -14.91
N GLY A 39 -10.37 1.81 -14.11
CA GLY A 39 -11.45 1.32 -13.26
C GLY A 39 -11.91 2.31 -12.19
N THR A 40 -11.18 3.40 -11.93
CA THR A 40 -11.59 4.45 -11.00
C THR A 40 -12.54 5.47 -11.62
N GLU A 41 -12.63 5.55 -12.95
CA GLU A 41 -13.45 6.52 -13.67
C GLU A 41 -14.96 6.28 -13.49
N ASN A 42 -15.36 5.03 -13.29
CA ASN A 42 -16.76 4.66 -13.03
C ASN A 42 -17.18 4.80 -11.55
N GLY A 43 -16.24 5.15 -10.66
CA GLY A 43 -16.46 5.37 -9.24
C GLY A 43 -16.53 4.12 -8.35
N ASP A 44 -16.45 2.91 -8.91
CA ASP A 44 -16.48 1.67 -8.11
C ASP A 44 -15.12 1.37 -7.44
N TRP A 45 -14.03 1.85 -8.04
CA TRP A 45 -12.68 1.76 -7.49
C TRP A 45 -12.11 3.12 -7.13
N THR A 46 -11.30 3.18 -6.07
CA THR A 46 -10.51 4.35 -5.70
C THR A 46 -9.06 3.98 -5.53
N ARG A 47 -8.14 4.85 -5.98
CA ARG A 47 -6.71 4.66 -5.77
C ARG A 47 -6.34 5.15 -4.37
N HIS A 48 -5.65 4.31 -3.59
CA HIS A 48 -5.13 4.69 -2.28
C HIS A 48 -3.80 5.44 -2.46
N PRO A 49 -3.70 6.70 -1.99
CA PRO A 49 -2.49 7.50 -2.18
C PRO A 49 -1.32 6.98 -1.34
N GLY A 50 -0.11 7.11 -1.89
CA GLY A 50 1.15 6.68 -1.26
C GLY A 50 2.03 7.88 -0.93
N TYR A 51 1.56 8.78 -0.05
CA TYR A 51 2.27 10.03 0.22
C TYR A 51 3.65 9.82 0.84
N LEU A 52 4.64 10.53 0.29
CA LEU A 52 5.97 10.63 0.88
C LEU A 52 5.88 11.32 2.25
N ARG A 53 6.49 10.71 3.27
CA ARG A 53 6.67 11.32 4.59
C ARG A 53 8.08 11.87 4.71
N THR A 54 8.21 13.15 4.99
CA THR A 54 9.48 13.82 5.28
C THR A 54 9.82 13.71 6.77
N GLY A 55 11.11 13.88 7.13
CA GLY A 55 11.60 13.73 8.50
C GLY A 55 12.23 12.36 8.81
N GLU A 56 12.39 12.05 10.11
CA GLU A 56 13.11 10.86 10.58
C GLU A 56 12.33 9.54 10.41
N ARG A 57 11.02 9.61 10.16
CA ARG A 57 10.14 8.44 10.07
C ARG A 57 9.53 8.33 8.68
N ARG A 58 9.65 7.16 8.07
CA ARG A 58 9.02 6.83 6.78
C ARG A 58 8.15 5.59 6.93
N LEU A 59 7.13 5.48 6.07
CA LEU A 59 6.38 4.23 5.93
C LEU A 59 7.34 3.15 5.43
N TYR A 60 7.27 1.94 5.99
CA TYR A 60 8.27 0.90 5.73
C TYR A 60 8.37 0.55 4.24
N CYS A 61 7.24 0.36 3.55
CA CYS A 61 7.21 0.11 2.10
C CYS A 61 7.57 1.32 1.23
N ARG A 62 7.86 2.49 1.82
CA ARG A 62 8.29 3.73 1.12
C ARG A 62 9.57 4.31 1.72
N ASN A 63 10.35 3.51 2.47
CA ASN A 63 11.54 4.02 3.15
C ASN A 63 12.76 4.15 2.21
N ILE A 64 12.85 3.30 1.18
CA ILE A 64 13.85 3.35 0.12
C ILE A 64 13.46 4.46 -0.86
N SER A 65 14.23 5.56 -0.86
CA SER A 65 13.95 6.74 -1.68
C SER A 65 14.47 6.65 -3.11
N GLU A 66 15.37 5.72 -3.41
CA GLU A 66 15.87 5.50 -4.75
C GLU A 66 14.83 4.73 -5.58
N GLN A 67 14.31 5.36 -6.63
CA GLN A 67 13.28 4.79 -7.50
C GLN A 67 13.72 3.44 -8.08
N GLY A 68 12.80 2.48 -8.09
CA GLY A 68 13.00 1.14 -8.62
C GLY A 68 13.83 0.21 -7.74
N LYS A 69 14.40 0.69 -6.62
CA LYS A 69 15.25 -0.15 -5.76
C LYS A 69 14.48 -0.91 -4.69
N GLY A 70 13.38 -0.34 -4.21
CA GLY A 70 12.54 -0.91 -3.16
C GLY A 70 11.21 -1.45 -3.68
N PHE A 71 10.12 -1.06 -3.01
CA PHE A 71 8.76 -1.42 -3.39
C PHE A 71 8.19 -0.34 -4.30
N GLU A 72 7.88 -0.70 -5.55
CA GLU A 72 7.17 0.16 -6.49
C GLU A 72 5.74 -0.37 -6.63
N TYR A 73 4.75 0.33 -6.06
CA TYR A 73 3.39 -0.21 -5.99
C TYR A 73 2.29 0.86 -6.00
N ALA A 74 1.09 0.43 -6.36
CA ALA A 74 -0.15 1.18 -6.20
C ALA A 74 -1.28 0.26 -5.73
N ILE A 75 -2.14 0.75 -4.85
CA ILE A 75 -3.27 0.00 -4.29
C ILE A 75 -4.57 0.67 -4.74
N PHE A 76 -5.54 -0.13 -5.17
CA PHE A 76 -6.87 0.27 -5.59
C PHE A 76 -7.88 -0.44 -4.69
N ILE A 77 -8.90 0.28 -4.23
CA ILE A 77 -9.90 -0.18 -3.27
C ILE A 77 -11.26 -0.18 -3.93
N ASN A 78 -11.99 -1.27 -3.77
CA ASN A 78 -13.41 -1.35 -4.10
C ASN A 78 -14.18 -1.60 -2.80
N LYS A 79 -14.82 -0.55 -2.27
CA LYS A 79 -15.59 -0.65 -1.02
C LYS A 79 -16.81 -1.56 -1.17
N ARG A 80 -17.49 -1.52 -2.32
CA ARG A 80 -18.70 -2.31 -2.60
C ARG A 80 -18.40 -3.81 -2.60
N GLU A 81 -17.31 -4.21 -3.24
CA GLU A 81 -16.85 -5.60 -3.30
C GLU A 81 -16.02 -6.02 -2.09
N GLN A 82 -15.70 -5.09 -1.19
CA GLN A 82 -14.85 -5.29 -0.02
C GLN A 82 -13.45 -5.82 -0.38
N ARG A 83 -12.85 -5.24 -1.42
CA ARG A 83 -11.59 -5.70 -2.01
C ARG A 83 -10.55 -4.60 -2.13
N ALA A 84 -9.30 -5.04 -2.16
CA ALA A 84 -8.17 -4.24 -2.59
C ALA A 84 -7.35 -5.01 -3.63
N THR A 85 -6.95 -4.33 -4.70
CA THR A 85 -6.01 -4.84 -5.70
C THR A 85 -4.76 -4.00 -5.67
N CYS A 86 -3.59 -4.62 -5.66
CA CYS A 86 -2.32 -3.91 -5.70
C CYS A 86 -1.43 -4.48 -6.81
N VAL A 87 -0.88 -3.59 -7.63
CA VAL A 87 0.20 -3.90 -8.55
C VAL A 87 1.51 -3.53 -7.86
N CYS A 88 2.47 -4.45 -7.81
CA CYS A 88 3.73 -4.25 -7.13
C CYS A 88 4.90 -4.83 -7.94
N GLN A 89 5.93 -4.02 -8.16
CA GLN A 89 7.21 -4.41 -8.71
C GLN A 89 8.27 -4.39 -7.60
N PHE A 90 9.02 -5.47 -7.47
CA PHE A 90 10.05 -5.63 -6.44
C PHE A 90 11.43 -5.28 -6.99
N GLY A 91 12.03 -4.23 -6.44
CA GLY A 91 13.38 -3.78 -6.78
C GLY A 91 14.49 -4.66 -6.19
N PRO A 92 15.74 -4.48 -6.66
CA PRO A 92 16.88 -5.32 -6.29
C PRO A 92 17.27 -5.28 -4.81
N TYR A 93 16.94 -4.24 -4.04
CA TYR A 93 17.28 -4.20 -2.60
C TYR A 93 16.37 -5.11 -1.76
N LEU A 94 15.39 -5.76 -2.38
CA LEU A 94 14.46 -6.68 -1.73
C LEU A 94 14.86 -8.15 -1.97
N GLU A 95 16.11 -8.41 -2.36
CA GLU A 95 16.65 -9.76 -2.56
C GLU A 95 16.63 -10.58 -1.27
N GLY A 96 16.21 -11.84 -1.39
CA GLY A 96 16.43 -12.86 -0.37
C GLY A 96 17.36 -13.94 -0.92
N PRO A 97 16.82 -15.04 -1.46
CA PRO A 97 17.62 -15.94 -2.27
C PRO A 97 18.13 -15.22 -3.53
N PRO A 98 19.29 -15.62 -4.10
CA PRO A 98 19.83 -14.99 -5.31
C PRO A 98 18.79 -14.87 -6.42
N SER A 99 18.64 -13.65 -6.96
CA SER A 99 17.69 -13.27 -8.02
C SER A 99 16.20 -13.41 -7.67
N HIS A 100 15.85 -13.57 -6.39
CA HIS A 100 14.47 -13.71 -5.93
C HIS A 100 14.16 -12.75 -4.79
N VAL A 101 12.90 -12.32 -4.74
CA VAL A 101 12.38 -11.46 -3.67
C VAL A 101 12.42 -12.21 -2.34
N HIS A 102 12.87 -11.54 -1.29
CA HIS A 102 12.83 -12.06 0.07
C HIS A 102 11.38 -12.33 0.48
N GLY A 103 11.10 -13.50 1.09
CA GLY A 103 9.75 -13.85 1.53
C GLY A 103 9.13 -12.79 2.46
N GLY A 104 9.95 -12.21 3.33
CA GLY A 104 9.55 -11.08 4.18
C GLY A 104 9.13 -9.80 3.43
N ALA A 105 9.68 -9.53 2.24
CA ALA A 105 9.22 -8.39 1.41
C ALA A 105 7.85 -8.68 0.79
N VAL A 106 7.59 -9.92 0.38
CA VAL A 106 6.25 -10.35 -0.06
C VAL A 106 5.26 -10.28 1.11
N ALA A 107 5.66 -10.74 2.31
CA ALA A 107 4.85 -10.62 3.53
C ALA A 107 4.54 -9.16 3.88
N THR A 108 5.51 -8.26 3.72
CA THR A 108 5.34 -6.81 3.95
C THR A 108 4.26 -6.24 3.04
N MET A 109 4.25 -6.63 1.77
CA MET A 109 3.22 -6.18 0.82
C MET A 109 1.86 -6.84 1.09
N LEU A 110 1.81 -8.11 1.50
CA LEU A 110 0.56 -8.74 1.94
C LEU A 110 -0.03 -8.00 3.14
N ASP A 111 0.78 -7.75 4.18
CA ASP A 111 0.35 -7.00 5.37
C ASP A 111 -0.14 -5.59 5.00
N THR A 112 0.62 -4.88 4.17
CA THR A 112 0.25 -3.53 3.69
C THR A 112 -1.08 -3.56 2.94
N VAL A 113 -1.25 -4.45 1.96
CA VAL A 113 -2.45 -4.49 1.11
C VAL A 113 -3.68 -4.93 1.89
N MET A 114 -3.56 -5.97 2.73
CA MET A 114 -4.66 -6.45 3.57
C MET A 114 -5.03 -5.41 4.65
N GLY A 115 -4.05 -4.76 5.26
CA GLY A 115 -4.27 -3.69 6.23
C GLY A 115 -4.93 -2.45 5.61
N THR A 116 -4.47 -2.02 4.44
CA THR A 116 -5.10 -0.93 3.67
C THR A 116 -6.53 -1.31 3.25
N CYS A 117 -6.78 -2.58 2.87
CA CYS A 117 -8.13 -3.05 2.58
C CYS A 117 -9.03 -2.92 3.80
N ALA A 118 -8.61 -3.44 4.96
CA ALA A 118 -9.38 -3.35 6.20
C ALA A 118 -9.66 -1.90 6.61
N TYR A 119 -8.64 -1.02 6.53
CA TYR A 119 -8.76 0.39 6.87
C TYR A 119 -9.80 1.12 6.03
N ASN A 120 -9.76 0.95 4.70
CA ASN A 120 -10.65 1.69 3.79
C ASN A 120 -12.05 1.07 3.70
N VAL A 121 -12.18 -0.25 3.76
CA VAL A 121 -13.46 -0.95 3.59
C VAL A 121 -14.29 -0.94 4.87
N LEU A 122 -13.65 -1.13 6.04
CA LEU A 122 -14.33 -1.22 7.33
C LEU A 122 -14.28 0.08 8.15
N GLU A 123 -13.62 1.11 7.62
CA GLU A 123 -13.55 2.46 8.19
C GLU A 123 -13.02 2.47 9.63
N GLY A 124 -11.70 2.41 9.76
CA GLY A 124 -11.03 2.58 11.05
C GLY A 124 -9.61 2.03 11.07
N PHE A 125 -8.87 2.37 12.13
CA PHE A 125 -7.50 1.89 12.30
C PHE A 125 -7.49 0.46 12.83
N HIS A 126 -6.87 -0.42 12.06
CA HIS A 126 -6.73 -1.83 12.39
C HIS A 126 -5.25 -2.19 12.51
N LEU A 127 -4.92 -3.05 13.46
CA LEU A 127 -3.58 -3.62 13.60
C LEU A 127 -3.61 -5.11 13.29
N THR A 128 -2.54 -5.59 12.65
CA THR A 128 -2.35 -7.02 12.36
C THR A 128 -2.22 -7.81 13.65
N ALA A 129 -3.09 -8.78 13.87
CA ALA A 129 -3.03 -9.73 14.98
C ALA A 129 -2.55 -11.11 14.54
N ASN A 130 -2.86 -11.51 13.30
CA ASN A 130 -2.32 -12.70 12.67
C ASN A 130 -2.13 -12.47 11.17
N LEU A 131 -1.02 -12.99 10.64
CA LEU A 131 -0.76 -13.08 9.21
C LEU A 131 -0.20 -14.48 8.94
N ASN A 132 -0.91 -15.26 8.12
CA ASN A 132 -0.51 -16.61 7.73
C ASN A 132 -0.37 -16.67 6.21
N ILE A 133 0.78 -17.12 5.72
CA ILE A 133 1.16 -17.04 4.30
C ILE A 133 1.67 -18.40 3.84
N ASN A 134 1.11 -18.87 2.73
CA ASN A 134 1.61 -20.03 1.99
C ASN A 134 2.37 -19.56 0.75
N TYR A 135 3.70 -19.72 0.75
CA TYR A 135 4.55 -19.42 -0.41
C TYR A 135 4.56 -20.60 -1.38
N LYS A 136 3.91 -20.46 -2.54
CA LYS A 136 3.77 -21.55 -3.51
C LYS A 136 4.86 -21.57 -4.56
N LYS A 137 5.25 -20.38 -5.04
CA LYS A 137 6.28 -20.19 -6.06
C LYS A 137 7.14 -18.98 -5.69
N PRO A 138 8.44 -19.01 -6.01
CA PRO A 138 9.31 -17.88 -5.72
C PRO A 138 8.99 -16.69 -6.65
N VAL A 139 9.16 -15.48 -6.14
CA VAL A 139 8.97 -14.24 -6.92
C VAL A 139 10.33 -13.77 -7.42
N ARG A 140 10.45 -13.46 -8.72
CA ARG A 140 11.70 -12.96 -9.31
C ARG A 140 11.89 -11.47 -9.01
N LEU A 141 13.12 -11.04 -8.77
CA LEU A 141 13.43 -9.60 -8.70
C LEU A 141 13.11 -8.93 -10.04
N GLY A 142 12.66 -7.68 -9.99
CA GLY A 142 12.25 -6.89 -11.15
C GLY A 142 10.92 -7.32 -11.79
N SER A 143 10.34 -8.44 -11.38
CA SER A 143 9.04 -8.88 -11.88
C SER A 143 7.88 -8.16 -11.19
N THR A 144 6.75 -8.09 -11.88
CA THR A 144 5.49 -7.54 -11.38
C THR A 144 4.63 -8.66 -10.78
N ALA A 145 4.09 -8.42 -9.58
CA ALA A 145 3.13 -9.27 -8.93
C ALA A 145 1.83 -8.49 -8.65
N ILE A 146 0.70 -9.19 -8.71
CA ILE A 146 -0.62 -8.65 -8.41
C ILE A 146 -1.09 -9.24 -7.09
N PHE A 147 -1.43 -8.38 -6.14
CA PHE A 147 -1.98 -8.75 -4.84
C PHE A 147 -3.48 -8.46 -4.86
N LEU A 148 -4.27 -9.46 -4.46
CA LEU A 148 -5.73 -9.37 -4.39
C LEU A 148 -6.13 -9.69 -2.96
N ALA A 149 -6.61 -8.70 -2.22
CA ALA A 149 -7.10 -8.87 -0.85
C ALA A 149 -8.62 -8.66 -0.80
N LYS A 150 -9.27 -9.37 0.11
CA LYS A 150 -10.70 -9.25 0.36
C LYS A 150 -10.99 -9.32 1.85
N VAL A 151 -11.91 -8.50 2.33
CA VAL A 151 -12.54 -8.72 3.63
C VAL A 151 -13.57 -9.84 3.51
N ASP A 152 -13.35 -10.93 4.24
CA ASP A 152 -14.25 -12.09 4.22
C ASP A 152 -15.39 -11.91 5.22
N LYS A 153 -15.09 -11.37 6.41
CA LYS A 153 -16.06 -11.04 7.45
C LYS A 153 -15.48 -10.10 8.50
N GLN A 154 -16.38 -9.43 9.21
CA GLN A 154 -16.07 -8.69 10.43
C GLN A 154 -16.93 -9.20 11.60
N GLU A 155 -16.28 -9.47 12.73
CA GLU A 155 -16.93 -9.88 13.99
C GLU A 155 -16.47 -8.94 15.11
N ASN A 156 -17.34 -8.01 15.51
CA ASN A 156 -16.97 -6.94 16.44
C ASN A 156 -15.76 -6.14 15.90
N ARG A 157 -14.66 -6.11 16.66
CA ARG A 157 -13.40 -5.46 16.28
C ARG A 157 -12.49 -6.34 15.41
N LYS A 158 -12.87 -7.58 15.09
CA LYS A 158 -12.03 -8.53 14.34
C LYS A 158 -12.40 -8.54 12.86
N ALA A 159 -11.46 -8.16 12.01
CA ALA A 159 -11.58 -8.24 10.56
C ALA A 159 -10.78 -9.45 10.05
N TYR A 160 -11.46 -10.35 9.36
CA TYR A 160 -10.85 -11.53 8.74
C TYR A 160 -10.72 -11.28 7.24
N LEU A 161 -9.51 -11.45 6.70
CA LEU A 161 -9.23 -11.22 5.29
C LEU A 161 -8.50 -12.40 4.68
N SER A 162 -8.73 -12.60 3.38
CA SER A 162 -8.00 -13.53 2.52
C SER A 162 -7.29 -12.75 1.41
N ALA A 163 -6.17 -13.28 0.94
CA ALA A 163 -5.45 -12.71 -0.18
C ALA A 163 -4.78 -13.75 -1.07
N TYR A 164 -4.62 -13.40 -2.35
CA TYR A 164 -3.85 -14.13 -3.34
C TYR A 164 -2.82 -13.21 -3.97
N VAL A 165 -1.65 -13.77 -4.29
CA VAL A 165 -0.61 -13.08 -5.06
C VAL A 165 -0.41 -13.86 -6.35
N THR A 166 -0.49 -13.19 -7.49
CA THR A 166 -0.29 -13.81 -8.81
C THR A 166 0.85 -13.17 -9.58
N SER A 167 1.33 -13.87 -10.61
CA SER A 167 2.14 -13.27 -11.68
C SER A 167 1.36 -12.15 -12.40
N ALA A 168 2.09 -11.32 -13.14
CA ALA A 168 1.55 -10.19 -13.89
C ALA A 168 0.43 -10.56 -14.88
N ASP A 169 0.49 -11.76 -15.47
CA ASP A 169 -0.51 -12.29 -16.39
C ASP A 169 -1.66 -13.04 -15.68
N GLY A 170 -1.63 -13.12 -14.34
CA GLY A 170 -2.61 -13.86 -13.53
C GLY A 170 -2.52 -15.38 -13.62
N SER A 171 -1.64 -15.94 -14.45
CA SER A 171 -1.61 -17.39 -14.74
C SER A 171 -1.06 -18.24 -13.61
N THR A 172 -0.19 -17.67 -12.77
CA THR A 172 0.51 -18.39 -11.69
C THR A 172 0.18 -17.79 -10.33
N THR A 173 -0.37 -18.59 -9.41
CA THR A 173 -0.46 -18.21 -7.99
C THR A 173 0.91 -18.34 -7.32
N LEU A 174 1.46 -17.21 -6.89
CA LEU A 174 2.74 -17.11 -6.20
C LEU A 174 2.59 -17.39 -4.70
N CYS A 175 1.55 -16.82 -4.08
CA CYS A 175 1.22 -16.99 -2.65
C CYS A 175 -0.29 -16.97 -2.43
N ASP A 176 -0.74 -17.57 -1.34
CA ASP A 176 -2.03 -17.23 -0.71
C ASP A 176 -1.81 -16.90 0.76
N ALA A 177 -2.73 -16.14 1.34
CA ALA A 177 -2.65 -15.71 2.73
C ALA A 177 -4.03 -15.53 3.36
N THR A 178 -4.06 -15.71 4.67
CA THR A 178 -5.18 -15.30 5.54
C THR A 178 -4.65 -14.41 6.64
N SER A 179 -5.47 -13.47 7.10
CA SER A 179 -5.08 -12.57 8.18
C SER A 179 -6.24 -12.26 9.12
N LEU A 180 -5.87 -11.89 10.35
CA LEU A 180 -6.75 -11.27 11.32
C LEU A 180 -6.21 -9.88 11.66
N PHE A 181 -7.04 -8.88 11.44
CA PHE A 181 -6.82 -7.50 11.84
C PHE A 181 -7.76 -7.14 12.98
N VAL A 182 -7.31 -6.35 13.96
CA VAL A 182 -8.12 -5.90 15.10
C VAL A 182 -8.24 -4.39 15.10
N GLN A 183 -9.47 -3.89 15.04
CA GLN A 183 -9.79 -2.47 15.12
C GLN A 183 -9.40 -1.92 16.50
N LEU A 184 -8.70 -0.80 16.53
CA LEU A 184 -8.35 -0.10 17.77
C LEU A 184 -9.60 0.37 18.50
N SER A 185 -9.62 0.22 19.82
CA SER A 185 -10.65 0.86 20.65
C SER A 185 -10.45 2.38 20.70
N GLN A 186 -11.47 3.11 21.14
CA GLN A 186 -11.37 4.56 21.32
C GLN A 186 -10.19 4.94 22.23
N GLU A 187 -10.00 4.25 23.34
CA GLU A 187 -8.88 4.49 24.26
C GLU A 187 -7.51 4.27 23.59
N GLN A 188 -7.39 3.20 22.79
CA GLN A 188 -6.17 2.92 22.03
C GLN A 188 -5.92 4.00 20.97
N MET A 189 -6.97 4.48 20.31
CA MET A 189 -6.90 5.58 19.35
C MET A 189 -6.43 6.88 20.00
N GLU A 190 -6.96 7.26 21.16
CA GLU A 190 -6.49 8.46 21.88
C GLU A 190 -5.00 8.38 22.22
N LYS A 191 -4.52 7.21 22.65
CA LYS A 191 -3.09 6.99 22.91
C LYS A 191 -2.24 7.05 21.63
N ALA A 192 -2.80 6.63 20.50
CA ALA A 192 -2.10 6.60 19.21
C ALA A 192 -1.98 7.99 18.55
N LYS A 193 -2.90 8.93 18.84
CA LYS A 193 -2.93 10.28 18.24
C LYS A 193 -1.59 11.01 18.31
N LYS A 194 -0.83 10.86 19.40
CA LYS A 194 0.49 11.49 19.57
C LYS A 194 1.56 10.98 18.60
N TYR A 195 1.35 9.84 17.96
CA TYR A 195 2.27 9.23 17.01
C TYR A 195 1.86 9.41 15.55
N LEU A 196 0.56 9.68 15.32
CA LEU A 196 0.05 9.99 14.00
C LEU A 196 0.68 11.30 13.48
N PRO A 197 0.90 11.42 12.16
CA PRO A 197 1.31 12.70 11.59
C PRO A 197 0.35 13.80 12.04
N GLN A 198 0.89 14.94 12.53
CA GLN A 198 0.04 16.06 12.95
C GLN A 198 -0.59 16.80 11.76
N ASP A 199 -0.10 16.53 10.55
CA ASP A 199 -0.64 17.04 9.28
C ASP A 199 -1.07 15.86 8.41
N SER A 200 -2.32 15.43 8.58
CA SER A 200 -3.07 14.86 7.47
C SER A 200 -4.31 15.73 7.36
N HIS A 201 -4.33 16.58 6.34
CA HIS A 201 -5.51 17.32 5.94
C HIS A 201 -6.72 16.37 5.97
N ASN A 202 -7.68 16.68 6.83
CA ASN A 202 -9.02 16.15 6.72
C ASN A 202 -9.61 16.77 5.46
N ASP A 203 -9.76 15.96 4.41
CA ASP A 203 -10.85 16.16 3.46
C ASP A 203 -12.10 15.43 4.00
#